data_AF-C3YYI8-F1
#
_entry.id   AF-C3YYI8-F1
#
_cell.length_a   1.000
_cell.length_b   1.000
_cell.length_c   1.000
_cell.angle_alpha   90.00
_cell.angle_beta   90.00
_cell.angle_gamma   90.00
#
_symmetry.space_group_name_H-M   'P 1'
#
loop_
_entity.id
_entity.type
_entity.pdbx_description
1 polymer ?
#
loop_
_entity_poly.entity_id
_entity_poly.type
_entity_poly.pdbx_seq_one_letter_code
_entity_poly.pdbx_strand_id
1 'polypeptide(L)'
;MEHDGNQYGLQIADQTGRALQIPREEKRALTVAMALNERGKAALKRKQHGEALLLLLEADREFQQCRSEILQAVDNYAILCLDIVWCYLCLKNVTALPDAETRLQKCEELFHKSYGSNLERLTTVKGSSGQEKALFVRLHLLQGVVFFHQGRRNQAVAELAKLQVDESKLTELMTMGFSGAEARLGLRACSNNVQAAVTHIMQKQEVRRC
;
A
#
# COMPACT_ATOMS: atom_id res chain seq x y z
N MET A 1 -10.29 26.37 39.88
CA MET A 1 -11.13 25.44 39.11
C MET A 1 -10.81 25.69 37.65
N GLU A 2 -9.80 25.01 37.13
CA GLU A 2 -9.44 25.10 35.72
C GLU A 2 -10.43 24.25 34.93
N HIS A 3 -11.15 24.88 34.01
CA HIS A 3 -12.09 24.21 33.13
C HIS A 3 -11.33 23.26 32.21
N ASP A 4 -11.61 21.98 32.36
CA ASP A 4 -11.11 20.86 31.57
C ASP A 4 -11.71 20.91 30.15
N GLY A 5 -11.13 21.76 29.31
CA GLY A 5 -11.56 22.03 27.94
C GLY A 5 -11.00 21.06 26.92
N ASN A 6 -10.99 19.75 27.17
CA ASN A 6 -10.39 18.81 26.20
C ASN A 6 -11.02 17.41 26.15
N GLN A 7 -12.35 17.31 26.08
CA GLN A 7 -13.04 16.01 26.02
C GLN A 7 -13.37 15.49 24.61
N TYR A 8 -12.65 15.96 23.57
CA TYR A 8 -12.64 15.37 22.23
C TYR A 8 -11.20 15.29 21.68
N GLY A 9 -10.28 14.73 22.47
CA GLY A 9 -8.91 14.53 22.01
C GLY A 9 -8.84 13.37 21.02
N LEU A 10 -8.57 13.65 19.74
CA LEU A 10 -8.29 12.65 18.72
C LEU A 10 -7.28 11.62 19.28
N GLN A 11 -7.70 10.36 19.43
CA GLN A 11 -6.83 9.28 19.91
C GLN A 11 -6.14 8.68 18.70
N ILE A 12 -4.81 8.76 18.68
CA ILE A 12 -4.00 8.26 17.58
C ILE A 12 -3.62 6.82 17.92
N ALA A 13 -3.95 5.90 17.02
CA ALA A 13 -3.64 4.48 17.16
C ALA A 13 -2.68 4.02 16.06
N ASP A 14 -1.91 2.98 16.37
CA ASP A 14 -1.08 2.27 15.41
C ASP A 14 -1.92 1.37 14.48
N GLN A 15 -1.26 0.65 13.57
CA GLN A 15 -1.88 -0.26 12.61
C GLN A 15 -2.62 -1.46 13.23
N THR A 16 -2.41 -1.70 14.53
CA THR A 16 -3.07 -2.74 15.35
C THR A 16 -4.18 -2.20 16.25
N GLY A 17 -4.42 -0.88 16.21
CA GLY A 17 -5.42 -0.21 17.04
C GLY A 17 -4.94 0.16 18.45
N ARG A 18 -3.63 0.02 18.74
CA ARG A 18 -3.09 0.44 20.04
C ARG A 18 -2.83 1.93 20.05
N ALA A 19 -3.32 2.60 21.10
CA ALA A 19 -3.09 4.03 21.27
C ALA A 19 -1.60 4.34 21.43
N LEU A 20 -1.09 5.28 20.62
CA LEU A 20 0.27 5.75 20.69
C LEU A 20 0.38 6.91 21.69
N GLN A 21 1.34 6.82 22.62
CA GLN A 21 1.69 7.95 23.49
C GLN A 21 2.61 8.90 22.72
N ILE A 22 2.04 10.00 22.26
CA ILE A 22 2.70 10.98 21.38
C ILE A 22 2.81 12.33 22.11
N PRO A 23 4.01 12.95 22.15
CA PRO A 23 4.18 14.31 22.68
C PRO A 23 3.22 15.31 22.02
N ARG A 24 2.82 16.36 22.74
CA ARG A 24 1.81 17.32 22.26
C ARG A 24 2.20 17.99 20.93
N GLU A 25 3.47 18.29 20.72
CA GLU A 25 3.97 18.93 19.50
C GLU A 25 3.88 17.97 18.30
N GLU A 26 4.37 16.75 18.43
CA GLU A 26 4.26 15.71 17.41
C GLU A 26 2.80 15.34 17.11
N LYS A 27 1.92 15.39 18.12
CA LYS A 27 0.48 15.15 17.93
C LYS A 27 -0.15 16.21 17.02
N ARG A 28 0.28 17.47 17.11
CA ARG A 28 -0.19 18.55 16.23
C ARG A 28 0.28 18.32 14.81
N ALA A 29 1.58 18.12 14.60
CA ALA A 29 2.15 17.85 13.28
C ALA A 29 1.47 16.64 12.61
N LEU A 30 1.31 15.54 13.35
CA LEU A 30 0.65 14.33 12.85
C LEU A 30 -0.82 14.57 12.49
N THR A 31 -1.55 15.35 13.29
CA THR A 31 -2.96 15.69 13.00
C THR A 31 -3.08 16.50 11.71
N VAL A 32 -2.19 17.48 11.52
CA VAL A 32 -2.14 18.30 10.29
C VAL A 32 -1.77 17.42 9.09
N ALA A 33 -0.74 16.58 9.23
CA ALA A 33 -0.30 15.65 8.20
C ALA A 33 -1.43 14.71 7.75
N MET A 34 -2.17 14.12 8.70
CA MET A 34 -3.32 13.26 8.41
C MET A 34 -4.45 14.02 7.71
N ALA A 35 -4.79 15.23 8.16
CA ALA A 35 -5.84 16.04 7.54
C ALA A 35 -5.47 16.44 6.10
N LEU A 36 -4.23 16.85 5.86
CA LEU A 36 -3.73 17.17 4.53
C LEU A 36 -3.70 15.93 3.62
N ASN A 37 -3.27 14.78 4.13
CA ASN A 37 -3.26 13.52 3.38
C ASN A 37 -4.68 13.14 2.92
N GLU A 38 -5.67 13.20 3.82
CA GLU A 38 -7.07 12.90 3.45
C GLU A 38 -7.63 13.89 2.42
N ARG A 39 -7.29 15.18 2.51
CA ARG A 39 -7.64 16.17 1.48
C ARG A 39 -6.95 15.87 0.14
N GLY A 40 -5.67 15.48 0.18
CA GLY A 40 -4.91 15.04 -0.99
C GLY A 40 -5.55 13.84 -1.67
N LYS A 41 -5.95 12.82 -0.90
CA LYS A 41 -6.72 11.66 -1.40
C LYS A 41 -8.06 12.06 -2.01
N ALA A 42 -8.77 13.03 -1.42
CA ALA A 42 -10.01 13.56 -2.00
C ALA A 42 -9.76 14.28 -3.33
N ALA A 43 -8.67 15.03 -3.47
CA ALA A 43 -8.24 15.63 -4.75
C ALA A 43 -7.84 14.55 -5.79
N LEU A 44 -7.15 13.49 -5.38
CA LEU A 44 -6.84 12.34 -6.24
C LEU A 44 -8.10 11.66 -6.79
N LYS A 45 -9.13 11.46 -5.95
CA LYS A 45 -10.43 10.92 -6.38
C LYS A 45 -11.11 11.80 -7.44
N ARG A 46 -10.89 13.13 -7.36
CA ARG A 46 -11.35 14.12 -8.35
C ARG A 46 -10.41 14.28 -9.55
N LYS A 47 -9.32 13.50 -9.64
CA LYS A 47 -8.27 13.57 -10.68
C LYS A 47 -7.56 14.92 -10.75
N GLN A 48 -7.57 15.70 -9.68
CA GLN A 48 -6.89 16.98 -9.57
C GLN A 48 -5.45 16.76 -9.10
N HIS A 49 -4.62 16.20 -9.97
CA HIS A 49 -3.28 15.73 -9.61
C HIS A 49 -2.33 16.85 -9.14
N GLY A 50 -2.47 18.07 -9.67
CA GLY A 50 -1.67 19.23 -9.22
C GLY A 50 -2.01 19.67 -7.79
N GLU A 51 -3.30 19.85 -7.50
CA GLU A 51 -3.79 20.16 -6.14
C GLU A 51 -3.42 19.04 -5.16
N ALA A 52 -3.65 17.79 -5.57
CA ALA A 52 -3.28 16.63 -4.76
C ALA A 52 -1.78 16.64 -4.44
N LEU A 53 -0.91 16.86 -5.42
CA LEU A 53 0.54 16.87 -5.19
C LEU A 53 0.95 17.92 -4.16
N LEU A 54 0.42 19.14 -4.25
CA LEU A 54 0.73 20.21 -3.28
C LEU A 54 0.32 19.81 -1.86
N LEU A 55 -0.90 19.29 -1.69
CA LEU A 55 -1.41 18.85 -0.39
C LEU A 55 -0.59 17.69 0.19
N LEU A 56 -0.21 16.73 -0.65
CA LEU A 56 0.53 15.54 -0.24
C LEU A 56 1.99 15.86 0.11
N LEU A 57 2.64 16.79 -0.60
CA LEU A 57 3.98 17.26 -0.26
C LEU A 57 3.99 18.05 1.06
N GLU A 58 2.96 18.87 1.30
CA GLU A 58 2.81 19.55 2.60
C GLU A 58 2.57 18.54 3.72
N ALA A 59 1.75 17.51 3.48
CA ALA A 59 1.58 16.41 4.43
C ALA A 59 2.91 15.68 4.72
N ASP A 60 3.73 15.42 3.71
CA ASP A 60 5.05 14.78 3.86
C ASP A 60 5.99 15.62 4.74
N ARG A 61 5.98 16.94 4.57
CA ARG A 61 6.75 17.87 5.41
C ARG A 61 6.32 17.81 6.88
N GLU A 62 5.02 17.74 7.14
CA GLU A 62 4.49 17.61 8.49
C GLU A 62 4.78 16.23 9.10
N PHE A 63 4.68 15.14 8.31
CA PHE A 63 5.09 13.81 8.75
C PHE A 63 6.56 13.74 9.13
N GLN A 64 7.45 14.41 8.39
CA GLN A 64 8.89 14.42 8.68
C GLN A 64 9.26 15.11 9.99
N GLN A 65 8.35 15.87 10.62
CA GLN A 65 8.53 16.42 11.96
C GLN A 65 8.25 15.39 13.07
N CYS A 66 7.61 14.27 12.74
CA CYS A 66 7.36 13.17 13.68
C CYS A 66 8.55 12.21 13.73
N ARG A 67 8.78 11.60 14.89
CA ARG A 67 9.83 10.58 15.06
C ARG A 67 9.62 9.34 14.19
N SER A 68 10.71 8.64 13.90
CA SER A 68 10.72 7.45 13.03
C SER A 68 9.77 6.36 13.49
N GLU A 69 9.56 6.19 14.79
CA GLU A 69 8.67 5.17 15.34
C GLU A 69 7.20 5.43 14.95
N ILE A 70 6.79 6.70 14.89
CA ILE A 70 5.43 7.08 14.48
C ILE A 70 5.26 6.86 12.98
N LEU A 71 6.25 7.25 12.19
CA LEU A 71 6.24 7.03 10.74
C LEU A 71 6.25 5.54 10.36
N GLN A 72 6.81 4.69 11.21
CA GLN A 72 6.82 3.24 11.04
C GLN A 72 5.57 2.55 11.61
N ALA A 73 4.93 3.14 12.62
CA ALA A 73 3.73 2.58 13.24
C ALA A 73 2.45 2.83 12.43
N VAL A 74 2.48 3.74 11.45
CA VAL A 74 1.30 4.15 10.70
C VAL A 74 1.50 4.00 9.19
N ASP A 75 0.67 3.18 8.56
CA ASP A 75 0.64 2.88 7.12
C ASP A 75 0.50 4.14 6.24
N ASN A 76 -0.07 5.20 6.83
CA ASN A 76 -0.41 6.45 6.16
C ASN A 76 0.79 7.08 5.45
N TYR A 77 1.99 6.97 6.01
CA TYR A 77 3.17 7.58 5.40
C TYR A 77 3.64 6.81 4.15
N ALA A 78 3.61 5.48 4.19
CA ALA A 78 3.93 4.66 3.02
C ALA A 78 2.94 4.88 1.88
N ILE A 79 1.64 4.97 2.21
CA ILE A 79 0.58 5.27 1.23
C ILE A 79 0.73 6.69 0.68
N LEU A 80 1.09 7.67 1.51
CA LEU A 80 1.38 9.03 1.08
C LEU A 80 2.50 9.07 0.04
N CYS A 81 3.62 8.39 0.29
CA CYS A 81 4.71 8.27 -0.68
C CYS A 81 4.23 7.70 -2.01
N LEU A 82 3.40 6.66 -1.97
CA LEU A 82 2.81 6.05 -3.16
C LEU A 82 1.89 7.01 -3.93
N ASP A 83 1.10 7.81 -3.22
CA ASP A 83 0.21 8.84 -3.77
C ASP A 83 0.97 10.00 -4.41
N ILE A 84 2.08 10.45 -3.81
CA ILE A 84 2.97 11.48 -4.37
C ILE A 84 3.57 10.99 -5.69
N VAL A 85 4.09 9.76 -5.73
CA VAL A 85 4.69 9.19 -6.94
C VAL A 85 3.65 9.01 -8.05
N TRP A 86 2.43 8.64 -7.69
CA TRP A 86 1.31 8.61 -8.63
C TRP A 86 1.01 9.98 -9.22
N CYS A 87 1.02 11.04 -8.41
CA CYS A 87 0.89 12.41 -8.91
C CYS A 87 2.02 12.79 -9.87
N TYR A 88 3.27 12.46 -9.55
CA TYR A 88 4.41 12.71 -10.46
C TYR A 88 4.19 12.06 -11.83
N LEU A 89 3.74 10.80 -11.84
CA LEU A 89 3.43 10.08 -13.07
C LEU A 89 2.29 10.75 -13.85
N CYS A 90 1.16 11.05 -13.20
CA CYS A 90 0.01 11.67 -13.86
C CYS A 90 0.32 13.06 -14.42
N LEU A 91 1.21 13.80 -13.77
CA LEU A 91 1.69 15.12 -14.21
C LEU A 91 2.86 15.04 -15.19
N LYS A 92 3.34 13.83 -15.53
CA LYS A 92 4.52 13.59 -16.37
C LYS A 92 5.77 14.33 -15.89
N ASN A 93 5.93 14.45 -14.57
CA ASN A 93 7.05 15.17 -13.98
C ASN A 93 8.31 14.28 -13.96
N VAL A 94 9.03 14.26 -15.09
CA VAL A 94 10.27 13.49 -15.26
C VAL A 94 11.38 13.96 -14.32
N THR A 95 11.41 15.24 -13.95
CA THR A 95 12.44 15.78 -13.04
C THR A 95 12.34 15.21 -11.62
N ALA A 96 11.15 14.70 -11.23
CA ALA A 96 10.92 14.09 -9.93
C ALA A 96 11.29 12.59 -9.88
N LEU A 97 11.81 11.98 -10.95
CA LEU A 97 12.13 10.54 -10.98
C LEU A 97 13.08 10.08 -9.85
N PRO A 98 14.16 10.81 -9.47
CA PRO A 98 15.03 10.39 -8.38
C PRO A 98 14.32 10.39 -7.01
N ASP A 99 13.48 11.40 -6.76
CA ASP A 99 12.64 11.47 -5.56
C ASP A 99 11.60 10.35 -5.58
N ALA A 100 11.02 10.04 -6.74
CA ALA A 100 10.06 8.97 -6.90
C ALA A 100 10.65 7.60 -6.52
N GLU A 101 11.85 7.29 -6.99
CA GLU A 101 12.55 6.05 -6.64
C GLU A 101 12.77 5.94 -5.11
N THR A 102 13.30 7.00 -4.50
CA THR A 102 13.58 7.05 -3.06
C THR A 102 12.30 6.83 -2.25
N ARG A 103 11.19 7.46 -2.67
CA ARG A 103 9.86 7.30 -2.04
C ARG A 103 9.32 5.89 -2.18
N LEU A 104 9.49 5.26 -3.35
CA LEU A 104 9.04 3.88 -3.58
C LEU A 104 9.85 2.87 -2.78
N GLN A 105 11.17 3.04 -2.64
CA GLN A 105 12.00 2.19 -1.78
C GLN A 105 11.54 2.28 -0.31
N LYS A 106 11.34 3.50 0.20
CA LYS A 106 10.81 3.71 1.56
C LYS A 106 9.41 3.12 1.74
N CYS A 107 8.55 3.25 0.73
CA CYS A 107 7.21 2.65 0.72
C CYS A 107 7.29 1.11 0.83
N GLU A 108 8.17 0.49 0.04
CA GLU A 108 8.40 -0.96 0.05
C GLU A 108 8.87 -1.44 1.42
N GLU A 109 9.88 -0.79 2.01
CA GLU A 109 10.38 -1.14 3.35
C GLU A 109 9.29 -1.07 4.42
N LEU A 110 8.46 -0.02 4.38
CA LEU A 110 7.36 0.16 5.33
C LEU A 110 6.25 -0.87 5.12
N PHE A 111 5.90 -1.20 3.87
CA PHE A 111 4.95 -2.26 3.58
C PHE A 111 5.44 -3.62 4.06
N HIS A 112 6.72 -3.95 3.87
CA HIS A 112 7.30 -5.19 4.38
C HIS A 112 7.29 -5.23 5.92
N LYS A 113 7.57 -4.12 6.60
CA LYS A 113 7.47 -4.03 8.06
C LYS A 113 6.04 -4.18 8.57
N SER A 114 5.07 -3.53 7.90
CA SER A 114 3.67 -3.53 8.32
C SER A 114 2.94 -4.84 8.00
N TYR A 115 3.21 -5.45 6.84
CA TYR A 115 2.45 -6.59 6.33
C TYR A 115 3.25 -7.91 6.30
N GLY A 116 4.57 -7.85 6.44
CA GLY A 116 5.47 -9.01 6.31
C GLY A 116 5.84 -9.33 4.86
N SER A 117 6.94 -10.05 4.66
CA SER A 117 7.53 -10.35 3.34
C SER A 117 6.63 -11.16 2.40
N ASN A 118 5.69 -11.93 2.97
CA ASN A 118 4.77 -12.81 2.23
C ASN A 118 3.29 -12.49 2.52
N LEU A 119 2.99 -11.29 3.06
CA LEU A 119 1.65 -11.00 3.61
C LEU A 119 1.22 -12.02 4.69
N GLU A 120 2.17 -12.72 5.33
CA GLU A 120 1.90 -13.80 6.30
C GLU A 120 1.16 -13.31 7.55
N ARG A 121 1.31 -12.03 7.91
CA ARG A 121 0.53 -11.41 8.99
C ARG A 121 -0.93 -11.13 8.60
N LEU A 122 -1.23 -11.04 7.31
CA LEU A 122 -2.57 -10.66 6.80
C LEU A 122 -3.57 -11.81 6.81
N THR A 123 -3.14 -13.04 6.54
CA THR A 123 -4.03 -14.22 6.58
C THR A 123 -4.51 -14.53 7.99
N THR A 124 -3.72 -14.18 9.01
CA THR A 124 -3.94 -14.61 10.39
C THR A 124 -4.70 -13.59 11.24
N VAL A 125 -4.69 -12.30 10.89
CA VAL A 125 -5.16 -11.22 11.80
C VAL A 125 -6.36 -10.41 11.30
N LYS A 126 -6.53 -10.15 9.97
CA LYS A 126 -7.50 -9.13 9.50
C LYS A 126 -8.65 -9.61 8.61
N GLY A 127 -8.67 -10.86 8.13
CA GLY A 127 -9.76 -11.39 7.28
C GLY A 127 -9.97 -10.68 5.92
N SER A 128 -9.31 -9.54 5.69
CA SER A 128 -9.26 -8.76 4.47
C SER A 128 -7.81 -8.77 3.97
N SER A 129 -7.54 -9.44 2.85
CA SER A 129 -6.23 -9.38 2.18
C SER A 129 -6.27 -8.57 0.88
N GLY A 130 -7.43 -8.00 0.52
CA GLY A 130 -7.67 -7.41 -0.80
C GLY A 130 -7.12 -6.01 -0.95
N GLN A 131 -7.26 -5.16 0.09
CA GLN A 131 -6.84 -3.76 0.03
C GLN A 131 -5.31 -3.64 0.05
N GLU A 132 -4.66 -4.46 0.85
CA GLU A 132 -3.21 -4.48 1.04
C GLU A 132 -2.51 -5.05 -0.20
N LYS A 133 -3.08 -6.09 -0.83
CA LYS A 133 -2.60 -6.58 -2.13
C LYS A 133 -2.68 -5.49 -3.21
N ALA A 134 -3.75 -4.68 -3.22
CA ALA A 134 -3.85 -3.58 -4.16
C ALA A 134 -2.75 -2.53 -3.96
N LEU A 135 -2.29 -2.31 -2.72
CA LEU A 135 -1.15 -1.43 -2.43
C LEU A 135 0.16 -1.98 -3.01
N PHE A 136 0.45 -3.27 -2.84
CA PHE A 136 1.64 -3.90 -3.44
C PHE A 136 1.58 -3.91 -4.97
N VAL A 137 0.40 -4.13 -5.56
CA VAL A 137 0.22 -4.03 -7.02
C VAL A 137 0.58 -2.64 -7.52
N ARG A 138 0.08 -1.60 -6.84
CA ARG A 138 0.38 -0.21 -7.18
C ARG A 138 1.86 0.13 -6.98
N LEU A 139 2.49 -0.39 -5.93
CA LEU A 139 3.93 -0.26 -5.66
C LEU A 139 4.77 -0.83 -6.81
N HIS A 140 4.62 -2.12 -7.14
CA HIS A 140 5.40 -2.76 -8.20
C HIS A 140 5.14 -2.14 -9.58
N LEU A 141 3.90 -1.72 -9.85
CA LEU A 141 3.58 -0.98 -11.08
C LEU A 141 4.38 0.32 -11.16
N LEU A 142 4.37 1.13 -10.11
CA LEU A 142 5.08 2.41 -10.08
C LEU A 142 6.61 2.22 -10.12
N GLN A 143 7.15 1.22 -9.44
CA GLN A 143 8.57 0.85 -9.52
C GLN A 143 8.96 0.47 -10.96
N GLY A 144 8.15 -0.37 -11.62
CA GLY A 144 8.36 -0.74 -13.02
C GLY A 144 8.35 0.48 -13.96
N VAL A 145 7.44 1.43 -13.76
CA VAL A 145 7.37 2.68 -14.53
C VAL A 145 8.62 3.54 -14.30
N VAL A 146 9.06 3.72 -13.05
CA VAL A 146 10.28 4.48 -12.73
C VAL A 146 11.50 3.82 -13.37
N PHE A 147 11.67 2.52 -13.23
CA PHE A 147 12.76 1.76 -13.86
C PHE A 147 12.75 1.89 -15.38
N PHE A 148 11.58 1.84 -16.00
CA PHE A 148 11.44 2.03 -17.44
C PHE A 148 11.93 3.42 -17.88
N HIS A 149 11.50 4.48 -17.19
CA HIS A 149 11.90 5.85 -17.51
C HIS A 149 13.38 6.15 -17.27
N GLN A 150 14.05 5.38 -16.41
CA GLN A 150 15.49 5.47 -16.18
C GLN A 150 16.32 4.55 -17.09
N GLY A 151 15.69 3.87 -18.05
CA GLY A 151 16.37 2.96 -18.98
C GLY A 151 16.70 1.58 -18.40
N ARG A 152 16.26 1.27 -17.17
CA ARG A 152 16.51 0.01 -16.45
C ARG A 152 15.48 -1.05 -16.83
N ARG A 153 15.43 -1.41 -18.12
CA ARG A 153 14.40 -2.28 -18.71
C ARG A 153 14.28 -3.65 -18.03
N ASN A 154 15.40 -4.30 -17.72
CA ASN A 154 15.38 -5.62 -17.08
C ASN A 154 14.71 -5.57 -15.70
N GLN A 155 14.98 -4.51 -14.92
CA GLN A 155 14.33 -4.31 -13.62
C GLN A 155 12.85 -3.98 -13.79
N ALA A 156 12.49 -3.16 -14.78
CA ALA A 156 11.09 -2.86 -15.08
C ALA A 156 10.29 -4.15 -15.42
N VAL A 157 10.85 -5.02 -16.28
CA VAL A 157 10.24 -6.30 -16.62
C VAL A 157 10.13 -7.21 -15.40
N ALA A 158 11.16 -7.28 -14.56
CA ALA A 158 11.15 -8.07 -13.35
C ALA A 158 10.05 -7.62 -12.36
N GLU A 159 9.86 -6.30 -12.17
CA GLU A 159 8.77 -5.79 -11.32
C GLU A 159 7.39 -6.11 -11.89
N LEU A 160 7.20 -5.94 -13.20
CA LEU A 160 5.91 -6.24 -13.85
C LEU A 160 5.61 -7.75 -13.84
N ALA A 161 6.62 -8.61 -13.90
CA ALA A 161 6.45 -10.06 -13.80
C ALA A 161 5.85 -10.48 -12.45
N LYS A 162 6.14 -9.76 -11.35
CA LYS A 162 5.52 -10.00 -10.03
C LYS A 162 3.99 -9.84 -10.03
N LEU A 163 3.45 -9.09 -11.00
CA LEU A 163 2.01 -8.82 -11.13
C LEU A 163 1.28 -9.82 -12.03
N GLN A 164 2.02 -10.63 -12.79
CA GLN A 164 1.45 -11.56 -13.75
C GLN A 164 1.08 -12.89 -13.09
N VAL A 165 0.04 -13.54 -13.61
CA VAL A 165 -0.26 -14.93 -13.27
C VAL A 165 0.61 -15.82 -14.13
N ASP A 166 1.31 -16.76 -13.50
CA ASP A 166 2.15 -17.73 -14.18
C ASP A 166 1.28 -18.71 -14.99
N GLU A 167 1.46 -18.73 -16.30
CA GLU A 167 0.66 -19.52 -17.23
C GLU A 167 0.88 -21.03 -17.05
N SER A 168 2.09 -21.44 -16.65
CA SER A 168 2.40 -22.85 -16.39
C SER A 168 1.62 -23.36 -15.19
N LYS A 169 1.60 -22.58 -14.11
CA LYS A 169 0.87 -22.88 -12.87
C LYS A 169 -0.64 -22.80 -13.05
N LEU A 170 -1.10 -21.89 -13.91
CA LEU A 170 -2.50 -21.80 -14.31
C LEU A 170 -2.94 -23.09 -15.00
N THR A 171 -2.13 -23.58 -15.94
CA THR A 171 -2.39 -24.83 -16.67
C THR A 171 -2.37 -26.03 -15.74
N GLU A 172 -1.44 -26.05 -14.77
CA GLU A 172 -1.39 -27.08 -13.73
C GLU A 172 -2.69 -27.16 -12.92
N LEU A 173 -3.19 -26.04 -12.40
CA LEU A 173 -4.47 -26.00 -11.67
C LEU A 173 -5.66 -26.39 -12.55
N MET A 174 -5.66 -26.01 -13.82
CA MET A 174 -6.71 -26.43 -14.75
C MET A 174 -6.69 -27.94 -14.99
N THR A 175 -5.50 -28.55 -15.02
CA THR A 175 -5.33 -30.00 -15.13
C THR A 175 -5.84 -30.73 -13.88
N MET A 176 -5.78 -30.09 -12.71
CA MET A 176 -6.39 -30.59 -11.47
C MET A 176 -7.93 -30.50 -11.46
N GLY A 177 -8.55 -29.97 -12.51
CA GLY A 177 -10.01 -29.91 -12.69
C GLY A 177 -10.65 -28.57 -12.28
N PHE A 178 -9.87 -27.56 -11.90
CA PHE A 178 -10.40 -26.22 -11.62
C PHE A 178 -10.71 -25.48 -12.92
N SER A 179 -11.77 -24.65 -12.91
CA SER A 179 -12.02 -23.78 -14.05
C SER A 179 -10.91 -22.73 -14.20
N GLY A 180 -10.66 -22.25 -15.42
CA GLY A 180 -9.64 -21.21 -15.65
C GLY A 180 -9.91 -19.92 -14.84
N ALA A 181 -11.16 -19.62 -14.51
CA ALA A 181 -11.51 -18.48 -13.66
C ALA A 181 -11.10 -18.72 -12.19
N GLU A 182 -11.39 -19.90 -11.65
CA GLU A 182 -11.00 -20.28 -10.27
C GLU A 182 -9.49 -20.36 -10.13
N ALA A 183 -8.81 -21.00 -11.07
CA ALA A 183 -7.36 -21.12 -11.08
C ALA A 183 -6.65 -19.76 -11.12
N ARG A 184 -7.10 -18.84 -12.01
CA ARG A 184 -6.55 -17.47 -12.04
C ARG A 184 -6.79 -16.71 -10.75
N LEU A 185 -8.01 -16.77 -10.19
CA LEU A 185 -8.32 -16.07 -8.95
C LEU A 185 -7.55 -16.65 -7.76
N GLY A 186 -7.39 -17.97 -7.69
CA GLY A 186 -6.58 -18.66 -6.68
C GLY A 186 -5.11 -18.26 -6.76
N LEU A 187 -4.51 -18.30 -7.96
CA LEU A 187 -3.09 -17.91 -8.13
C LEU A 187 -2.85 -16.43 -7.81
N ARG A 188 -3.76 -15.53 -8.19
CA ARG A 188 -3.68 -14.12 -7.78
C ARG A 188 -3.81 -13.95 -6.27
N ALA A 189 -4.68 -14.72 -5.62
CA ALA A 189 -4.86 -14.66 -4.18
C ALA A 189 -3.65 -15.24 -3.42
N CYS A 190 -2.89 -16.14 -4.04
CA CYS A 190 -1.82 -16.89 -3.42
C CYS A 190 -0.44 -16.60 -4.04
N SER A 191 -0.27 -15.45 -4.71
CA SER A 191 1.01 -15.00 -5.29
C SER A 191 1.70 -16.08 -6.15
N ASN A 192 0.95 -16.72 -7.04
CA ASN A 192 1.41 -17.84 -7.88
C ASN A 192 1.94 -19.07 -7.10
N ASN A 193 1.48 -19.31 -5.87
CA ASN A 193 1.72 -20.56 -5.16
C ASN A 193 0.57 -21.55 -5.44
N VAL A 194 0.88 -22.64 -6.16
CA VAL A 194 -0.11 -23.65 -6.57
C VAL A 194 -0.75 -24.31 -5.36
N GLN A 195 0.04 -24.77 -4.39
CA GLN A 195 -0.46 -25.48 -3.22
C GLN A 195 -1.44 -24.61 -2.40
N ALA A 196 -1.07 -23.36 -2.14
CA ALA A 196 -1.93 -22.42 -1.45
C ALA A 196 -3.19 -22.07 -2.27
N ALA A 197 -3.07 -21.98 -3.60
CA ALA A 197 -4.19 -21.72 -4.50
C ALA A 197 -5.22 -22.85 -4.49
N VAL A 198 -4.78 -24.12 -4.50
CA VAL A 198 -5.67 -25.29 -4.36
C VAL A 198 -6.48 -25.20 -3.07
N THR A 199 -5.81 -25.01 -1.93
CA THR A 199 -6.48 -24.88 -0.62
C THR A 199 -7.48 -23.72 -0.61
N HIS A 200 -7.11 -22.57 -1.17
CA HIS A 200 -7.98 -21.39 -1.23
C HIS A 200 -9.23 -21.63 -2.08
N ILE A 201 -9.09 -22.28 -3.25
CA ILE A 201 -10.22 -22.57 -4.15
C ILE A 201 -11.19 -23.54 -3.48
N MET A 202 -10.68 -24.63 -2.88
CA MET A 202 -11.52 -25.63 -2.22
C MET A 202 -12.33 -25.03 -1.05
N GLN A 203 -11.69 -24.24 -0.18
CA GLN A 203 -12.38 -23.54 0.91
C GLN A 203 -13.49 -22.63 0.40
N LYS A 204 -13.26 -21.89 -0.70
CA LYS A 204 -14.29 -21.02 -1.30
C LYS A 204 -15.46 -21.80 -1.88
N GLN A 205 -15.22 -22.96 -2.48
CA GLN A 205 -16.28 -23.81 -3.00
C GLN A 205 -17.13 -24.40 -1.86
N GLU A 206 -16.52 -24.77 -0.75
CA GLU A 206 -17.20 -25.28 0.44
C GLU A 206 -18.13 -24.21 1.04
N VAL A 207 -17.63 -22.98 1.23
CA VAL A 207 -18.43 -21.84 1.73
C VAL A 207 -19.62 -21.50 0.80
N ARG A 208 -19.49 -21.71 -0.51
CA ARG A 208 -20.59 -21.46 -1.47
C ARG A 208 -21.68 -22.54 -1.45
N ARG A 209 -21.39 -23.71 -0.88
CA ARG A 209 -22.33 -24.84 -0.79
C ARG A 209 -23.13 -24.85 0.51
N CYS A 210 -22.72 -24.05 1.50
CA CYS A 210 -23.46 -23.78 2.74
C CYS A 210 -24.38 -22.57 2.58
#